data_AF-A0A8D8A9D3-F1
#
_entry.id   AF-A0A8D8A9D3-F1
#
_cell.length_a   1.000
_cell.length_b   1.000
_cell.length_c   1.000
_cell.angle_alpha   90.00
_cell.angle_beta   90.00
_cell.angle_gamma   90.00
#
_symmetry.space_group_name_H-M   'P 1'
#
loop_
_entity.id
_entity.type
_entity.pdbx_description
1 polymer ?
#
loop_
_entity_poly.entity_id
_entity_poly.type
_entity_poly.pdbx_seq_one_letter_code
_entity_poly.pdbx_strand_id
1 'polypeptide(L)'
;MKLRNLLFRLLAGALCLVLFNEFFVYYLVLLECQWPTKPHPVNGQEPVKVMLLADTHLLGPIHGHWFDKLRREWQMHRTFQSAMTLFRPEAVFVLGDIFDEGNWVNQKEFDAYVDRFRKLFHTPEGTQLYSIVGNHDIGFHYATHPYLTHRFGKAFNNTGVTMTSIRGVNFVAINSVAMEGDGCQLCETAEKELRGISAIFKCGRGVGHGCKSFPKLEEYSRPIVLQHYPMYRESD
;
A
#
# COMPACT_ATOMS: atom_id res chain seq x y z
N MET A 1 -32.23 26.32 37.06
CA MET A 1 -32.74 25.77 35.77
C MET A 1 -32.00 26.30 34.54
N LYS A 2 -31.75 27.61 34.38
CA LYS A 2 -31.08 28.17 33.19
C LYS A 2 -29.63 27.68 32.96
N LEU A 3 -28.81 27.62 34.01
CA LEU A 3 -27.41 27.15 33.93
C LEU A 3 -27.31 25.66 33.52
N ARG A 4 -28.17 24.81 34.09
CA ARG A 4 -28.25 23.38 33.73
C ARG A 4 -28.60 23.18 32.26
N ASN A 5 -29.56 23.97 31.74
CA ASN A 5 -29.95 23.90 30.33
C ASN A 5 -28.85 24.43 29.40
N LEU A 6 -28.11 25.47 29.82
CA LEU A 6 -26.96 25.97 29.07
C LEU A 6 -25.83 24.93 29.02
N LEU A 7 -25.46 24.36 30.17
CA LEU A 7 -24.44 23.31 30.26
C LEU A 7 -24.80 22.10 29.39
N PHE A 8 -26.05 21.65 29.44
CA PHE A 8 -26.53 20.56 28.59
C PHE A 8 -26.36 20.87 27.10
N ARG A 9 -26.74 22.08 26.65
CA ARG A 9 -26.57 22.49 25.24
C ARG A 9 -25.10 22.54 24.83
N LEU A 10 -24.21 23.03 25.70
CA LEU A 10 -22.78 23.07 25.43
C LEU A 10 -22.18 21.67 25.32
N LEU A 11 -22.53 20.77 26.24
CA LEU A 11 -22.08 19.38 26.20
C LEU A 11 -22.61 18.64 24.97
N ALA A 12 -23.88 18.83 24.63
CA ALA A 12 -24.47 18.26 23.42
C ALA A 12 -23.78 18.81 22.16
N GLY A 13 -23.53 20.12 22.09
CA GLY A 13 -22.80 20.74 20.98
C GLY A 13 -21.37 20.23 20.86
N ALA A 14 -20.65 20.12 21.97
CA ALA A 14 -19.30 19.55 22.01
C ALA A 14 -19.29 18.08 21.55
N LEU A 15 -20.25 17.27 22.01
CA LEU A 15 -20.40 15.89 21.57
C LEU A 15 -20.68 15.80 20.07
N CYS A 16 -21.61 16.62 19.54
CA CYS A 16 -21.89 16.66 18.11
C CYS A 16 -20.64 17.05 17.30
N LEU A 17 -19.88 18.04 17.76
CA LEU A 17 -18.63 18.44 17.11
C LEU A 17 -17.61 17.31 17.10
N VAL A 18 -17.43 16.60 18.22
CA VAL A 18 -16.53 15.44 18.31
C VAL A 18 -17.00 14.33 17.38
N LEU A 19 -18.28 13.93 17.42
CA LEU A 19 -18.80 12.88 16.52
C LEU A 19 -18.65 13.26 15.04
N PHE A 20 -18.87 14.53 14.70
CA PHE A 20 -18.70 14.99 13.34
C PHE A 20 -17.25 14.87 12.88
N ASN A 21 -16.30 15.43 13.64
CA ASN A 21 -14.89 15.48 13.25
C ASN A 21 -14.17 14.14 13.38
N GLU A 22 -14.60 13.29 14.32
CA GLU A 22 -13.94 12.00 14.58
C GLU A 22 -14.57 10.83 13.84
N PHE A 23 -15.78 11.00 13.29
CA PHE A 23 -16.50 9.91 12.62
C PHE A 23 -17.13 10.31 11.30
N PHE A 24 -18.02 11.30 11.26
CA PHE A 24 -18.88 11.55 10.09
C PHE A 24 -18.15 12.23 8.93
N VAL A 25 -17.20 13.14 9.21
CA VAL A 25 -16.51 13.91 8.17
C VAL A 25 -15.84 13.02 7.11
N TYR A 26 -15.26 11.88 7.53
CA TYR A 26 -14.61 10.93 6.62
C TYR A 26 -15.60 10.31 5.61
N TYR A 27 -16.80 9.94 6.06
CA TYR A 27 -17.82 9.41 5.16
C TYR A 27 -18.34 10.48 4.21
N LEU A 28 -18.61 11.69 4.73
CA LEU A 28 -19.16 12.78 3.93
C LEU A 28 -18.22 13.16 2.78
N VAL A 29 -16.92 13.31 3.07
CA VAL A 29 -15.92 13.64 2.05
C VAL A 29 -15.79 12.51 1.03
N LEU A 30 -15.75 11.25 1.48
CA LEU A 30 -15.58 10.11 0.57
C LEU A 30 -16.84 9.82 -0.28
N LEU A 31 -18.03 10.20 0.17
CA LEU A 31 -19.28 10.02 -0.61
C LEU A 31 -19.31 10.88 -1.90
N GLU A 32 -18.45 11.88 -2.00
CA GLU A 32 -18.27 12.65 -3.25
C GLU A 32 -17.52 11.85 -4.32
N CYS A 33 -16.83 10.77 -3.95
CA CYS A 33 -16.12 9.90 -4.86
C CYS A 33 -16.99 8.71 -5.29
N GLN A 34 -16.80 8.25 -6.52
CA GLN A 34 -17.43 7.05 -7.04
C GLN A 34 -16.48 6.33 -7.99
N TRP A 35 -16.65 5.01 -8.10
CA TRP A 35 -16.04 4.26 -9.18
C TRP A 35 -16.55 4.78 -10.54
N PRO A 36 -15.73 4.75 -11.60
CA PRO A 36 -16.19 5.11 -12.94
C PRO A 36 -17.44 4.31 -13.32
N THR A 37 -18.48 5.02 -13.78
CA THR A 37 -19.74 4.38 -14.17
C THR A 37 -19.60 3.81 -15.59
N LYS A 38 -19.78 2.48 -15.73
CA LYS A 38 -19.70 1.71 -16.99
C LYS A 38 -18.28 1.45 -17.52
N PRO A 39 -17.38 0.87 -16.73
CA PRO A 39 -16.13 0.40 -17.31
C PRO A 39 -16.47 -0.79 -18.23
N HIS A 40 -15.98 -0.77 -19.47
CA HIS A 40 -16.30 -1.81 -20.45
C HIS A 40 -15.68 -3.14 -20.00
N PRO A 41 -16.46 -4.24 -19.93
CA PRO A 41 -15.89 -5.54 -19.69
C PRO A 41 -14.88 -5.87 -20.78
N VAL A 42 -13.68 -6.26 -20.38
CA VAL A 42 -12.65 -6.76 -21.31
C VAL A 42 -12.74 -8.27 -21.26
N ASN A 43 -12.98 -8.89 -22.42
CA ASN A 43 -13.08 -10.36 -22.57
C ASN A 43 -14.08 -11.02 -21.59
N GLY A 44 -15.19 -10.33 -21.32
CA GLY A 44 -16.25 -10.82 -20.44
C GLY A 44 -15.95 -10.72 -18.95
N GLN A 45 -14.81 -10.11 -18.56
CA GLN A 45 -14.46 -9.90 -17.16
C GLN A 45 -14.81 -8.49 -16.68
N GLU A 46 -15.38 -8.42 -15.48
CA GLU A 46 -15.66 -7.16 -14.80
C GLU A 46 -14.35 -6.49 -14.35
N PRO A 47 -14.25 -5.16 -14.47
CA PRO A 47 -13.05 -4.41 -14.10
C PRO A 47 -12.67 -4.58 -12.63
N VAL A 48 -11.37 -4.60 -12.36
CA VAL A 48 -10.83 -4.78 -11.01
C VAL A 48 -10.82 -3.45 -10.28
N LYS A 49 -11.45 -3.41 -9.10
CA LYS A 49 -11.43 -2.24 -8.24
C LYS A 49 -10.22 -2.28 -7.33
N VAL A 50 -9.26 -1.40 -7.60
CA VAL A 50 -8.02 -1.29 -6.85
C VAL A 50 -7.94 0.06 -6.18
N MET A 51 -7.50 0.08 -4.93
CA MET A 51 -7.15 1.30 -4.22
C MET A 51 -5.63 1.36 -4.04
N LEU A 52 -5.05 2.54 -4.29
CA LEU A 52 -3.62 2.79 -4.14
C LEU A 52 -3.41 3.80 -3.00
N LEU A 53 -2.58 3.45 -2.03
CA LEU A 53 -2.09 4.33 -0.97
C LEU A 53 -0.56 4.36 -1.05
N ALA A 54 0.06 5.38 -0.48
CA ALA A 54 1.51 5.49 -0.33
C ALA A 54 1.81 6.31 0.94
N ASP A 55 3.05 6.27 1.42
CA ASP A 55 3.56 7.21 2.42
C ASP A 55 2.69 7.26 3.68
N THR A 56 2.29 6.08 4.16
CA THR A 56 1.49 6.03 5.39
C THR A 56 2.31 6.46 6.59
N HIS A 57 3.64 6.28 6.56
CA HIS A 57 4.57 6.76 7.58
C HIS A 57 4.04 6.51 8.99
N LEU A 58 3.95 5.26 9.44
CA LEU A 58 3.56 4.97 10.81
C LEU A 58 4.62 5.53 11.77
N LEU A 59 4.17 6.37 12.72
CA LEU A 59 5.07 7.14 13.58
C LEU A 59 5.87 6.22 14.51
N GLY A 60 7.15 6.55 14.68
CA GLY A 60 8.09 5.68 15.37
C GLY A 60 8.42 5.94 16.81
N PRO A 61 9.06 4.95 17.46
CA PRO A 61 9.41 5.06 18.87
C PRO A 61 10.61 5.97 19.14
N ILE A 62 11.41 6.34 18.12
CA ILE A 62 12.67 7.08 18.32
C ILE A 62 12.40 8.59 18.32
N HIS A 63 11.77 9.13 17.28
CA HIS A 63 11.46 10.56 17.15
C HIS A 63 9.97 10.86 17.08
N GLY A 64 9.12 9.84 17.11
CA GLY A 64 7.67 10.04 17.09
C GLY A 64 7.13 10.68 18.36
N HIS A 65 6.35 11.74 18.20
CA HIS A 65 5.59 12.33 19.30
C HIS A 65 4.28 11.57 19.54
N TRP A 66 4.00 11.19 20.80
CA TRP A 66 2.84 10.34 21.14
C TRP A 66 1.49 10.94 20.73
N PHE A 67 1.34 12.27 20.82
CA PHE A 67 0.08 12.93 20.47
C PHE A 67 -0.12 13.00 18.95
N ASP A 68 0.96 13.21 18.19
CA ASP A 68 0.90 13.13 16.73
C ASP A 68 0.54 11.71 16.32
N LYS A 69 1.20 10.70 16.90
CA LYS A 69 0.88 9.29 16.68
C LYS A 69 -0.60 9.01 16.91
N LEU A 70 -1.15 9.43 18.06
CA LEU A 70 -2.56 9.25 18.39
C LEU A 70 -3.46 9.88 17.33
N ARG A 71 -3.20 11.14 16.94
CA ARG A 71 -4.07 11.87 16.03
C ARG A 71 -3.96 11.36 14.60
N ARG A 72 -2.73 11.24 14.08
CA ARG A 72 -2.41 10.88 12.71
C ARG A 72 -2.85 9.45 12.40
N GLU A 73 -2.52 8.50 13.26
CA GLU A 73 -2.91 7.10 13.06
C GLU A 73 -4.43 6.91 13.19
N TRP A 74 -5.10 7.67 14.06
CA TRP A 74 -6.57 7.67 14.12
C TRP A 74 -7.19 8.17 12.82
N GLN A 75 -6.68 9.27 12.26
CA GLN A 75 -7.15 9.80 10.98
C GLN A 75 -6.91 8.82 9.82
N MET A 76 -5.75 8.16 9.78
CA MET A 76 -5.47 7.09 8.80
C MET A 76 -6.48 5.95 8.93
N HIS A 77 -6.68 5.43 10.14
CA HIS A 77 -7.63 4.35 10.40
C HIS A 77 -9.05 4.73 9.98
N ARG A 78 -9.53 5.91 10.43
CA ARG A 78 -10.88 6.38 10.11
C ARG A 78 -11.09 6.58 8.61
N THR A 79 -10.13 7.18 7.93
CA THR A 79 -10.18 7.37 6.48
C THR A 79 -10.20 6.03 5.76
N PHE A 80 -9.27 5.14 6.09
CA PHE A 80 -9.14 3.84 5.43
C PHE A 80 -10.36 2.94 5.65
N GLN A 81 -10.85 2.81 6.88
CA GLN A 81 -12.01 1.96 7.18
C GLN A 81 -13.31 2.52 6.57
N SER A 82 -13.44 3.85 6.49
CA SER A 82 -14.58 4.48 5.79
C SER A 82 -14.49 4.18 4.28
N ALA A 83 -13.29 4.26 3.68
CA ALA A 83 -13.06 3.91 2.28
C ALA A 83 -13.35 2.42 2.00
N MET A 84 -12.93 1.51 2.88
CA MET A 84 -13.27 0.07 2.78
C MET A 84 -14.78 -0.15 2.78
N THR A 85 -15.50 0.53 3.68
CA THR A 85 -16.96 0.41 3.81
C THR A 85 -17.68 0.91 2.57
N LEU A 86 -17.27 2.06 2.03
CA LEU A 86 -17.94 2.71 0.90
C LEU A 86 -17.59 2.08 -0.45
N PHE A 87 -16.30 1.86 -0.70
CA PHE A 87 -15.82 1.50 -2.04
C PHE A 87 -15.65 0.01 -2.27
N ARG A 88 -15.42 -0.77 -1.20
CA ARG A 88 -15.21 -2.23 -1.23
C ARG A 88 -14.27 -2.66 -2.37
N PRO A 89 -13.01 -2.18 -2.39
CA PRO A 89 -12.05 -2.59 -3.41
C PRO A 89 -11.68 -4.07 -3.24
N GLU A 90 -11.15 -4.66 -4.29
CA GLU A 90 -10.75 -6.07 -4.32
C GLU A 90 -9.27 -6.23 -3.98
N ALA A 91 -8.49 -5.19 -4.27
CA ALA A 91 -7.11 -5.09 -3.83
C ALA A 91 -6.79 -3.67 -3.36
N VAL A 92 -5.90 -3.60 -2.38
CA VAL A 92 -5.25 -2.38 -1.91
C VAL A 92 -3.76 -2.57 -2.08
N PHE A 93 -3.09 -1.61 -2.71
CA PHE A 93 -1.62 -1.55 -2.74
C PHE A 93 -1.15 -0.35 -1.91
N VAL A 94 -0.25 -0.59 -0.97
CA VAL A 94 0.48 0.45 -0.24
C VAL A 94 1.88 0.56 -0.85
N LEU A 95 2.17 1.68 -1.49
CA LEU A 95 3.33 1.91 -2.34
C LEU A 95 4.50 2.49 -1.55
N GLY A 96 5.02 1.73 -0.59
CA GLY A 96 6.21 2.11 0.18
C GLY A 96 5.97 3.09 1.31
N ASP A 97 7.04 3.28 2.08
CA ASP A 97 7.11 4.15 3.24
C ASP A 97 5.94 3.92 4.20
N ILE A 98 5.82 2.65 4.60
CA ILE A 98 4.82 2.21 5.55
C ILE A 98 5.14 2.77 6.92
N PHE A 99 6.42 2.80 7.28
CA PHE A 99 6.94 3.18 8.59
C PHE A 99 7.89 4.38 8.48
N ASP A 100 7.79 5.35 9.40
CA ASP A 100 8.72 6.52 9.43
C ASP A 100 10.18 6.12 9.76
N GLU A 101 10.34 5.07 10.56
CA GLU A 101 11.62 4.66 11.17
C GLU A 101 11.87 3.15 10.97
N GLY A 102 11.25 2.55 9.95
CA GLY A 102 11.30 1.11 9.70
C GLY A 102 12.73 0.59 9.54
N ASN A 103 13.65 1.39 9.03
CA ASN A 103 15.07 1.09 8.89
C ASN A 103 15.89 1.22 10.18
N TRP A 104 15.40 1.93 11.21
CA TRP A 104 16.15 2.21 12.44
C TRP A 104 15.79 1.31 13.60
N VAL A 105 14.55 0.80 13.62
CA VAL A 105 14.03 -0.02 14.71
C VAL A 105 14.61 -1.44 14.72
N ASN A 106 14.70 -2.04 15.91
CA ASN A 106 15.10 -3.45 16.06
C ASN A 106 13.97 -4.41 15.67
N GLN A 107 14.21 -5.73 15.66
CA GLN A 107 13.20 -6.72 15.25
C GLN A 107 11.91 -6.64 16.06
N LYS A 108 11.99 -6.50 17.38
CA LYS A 108 10.82 -6.49 18.26
C LYS A 108 9.92 -5.28 17.99
N GLU A 109 10.55 -4.12 17.79
CA GLU A 109 9.87 -2.88 17.43
C GLU A 109 9.26 -2.95 16.02
N PHE A 110 10.00 -3.55 15.07
CA PHE A 110 9.51 -3.82 13.73
C PHE A 110 8.27 -4.74 13.73
N ASP A 111 8.26 -5.79 14.55
CA ASP A 111 7.09 -6.68 14.67
C ASP A 111 5.88 -5.91 15.23
N ALA A 112 6.09 -5.05 16.24
CA ALA A 112 5.03 -4.19 16.78
C ALA A 112 4.52 -3.15 15.77
N TYR A 113 5.39 -2.67 14.89
CA TYR A 113 5.07 -1.83 13.74
C TYR A 113 4.16 -2.56 12.75
N VAL A 114 4.54 -3.78 12.34
CA VAL A 114 3.77 -4.63 11.42
C VAL A 114 2.39 -4.94 12.00
N ASP A 115 2.32 -5.32 13.28
CA ASP A 115 1.05 -5.58 13.95
C ASP A 115 0.14 -4.35 14.01
N ARG A 116 0.74 -3.16 14.22
CA ARG A 116 -0.02 -1.91 14.21
C ARG A 116 -0.52 -1.56 12.83
N PHE A 117 0.32 -1.70 11.80
CA PHE A 117 -0.08 -1.52 10.40
C PHE A 117 -1.28 -2.40 10.05
N ARG A 118 -1.20 -3.71 10.35
CA ARG A 118 -2.27 -4.67 10.08
C ARG A 118 -3.59 -4.34 10.79
N LYS A 119 -3.54 -3.71 11.97
CA LYS A 119 -4.73 -3.24 12.69
C LYS A 119 -5.33 -1.97 12.08
N LEU A 120 -4.49 -0.98 11.75
CA LEU A 120 -4.95 0.28 11.19
C LEU A 120 -5.57 0.08 9.80
N PHE A 121 -4.89 -0.71 8.96
CA PHE A 121 -5.24 -0.98 7.57
C PHE A 121 -5.89 -2.37 7.38
N HIS A 122 -6.64 -2.84 8.38
CA HIS A 122 -7.36 -4.10 8.27
C HIS A 122 -8.36 -4.09 7.10
N THR A 123 -8.31 -5.12 6.26
CA THR A 123 -9.22 -5.30 5.13
C THR A 123 -10.27 -6.38 5.43
N PRO A 124 -11.51 -6.23 4.95
CA PRO A 124 -12.52 -7.27 5.07
C PRO A 124 -12.16 -8.49 4.19
N GLU A 125 -12.82 -9.62 4.46
CA GLU A 125 -12.68 -10.82 3.63
C GLU A 125 -13.00 -10.51 2.15
N GLY A 126 -12.18 -11.03 1.24
CA GLY A 126 -12.27 -10.77 -0.19
C GLY A 126 -11.47 -9.57 -0.69
N THR A 127 -10.98 -8.69 0.20
CA THR A 127 -10.06 -7.59 -0.16
C THR A 127 -8.62 -7.95 0.20
N GLN A 128 -7.75 -8.03 -0.82
CA GLN A 128 -6.33 -8.30 -0.63
C GLN A 128 -5.54 -7.01 -0.31
N LEU A 129 -4.57 -7.10 0.59
CA LEU A 129 -3.67 -5.98 0.93
C LEU A 129 -2.24 -6.35 0.54
N TYR A 130 -1.66 -5.55 -0.34
CA TYR A 130 -0.28 -5.67 -0.81
C TYR A 130 0.52 -4.46 -0.36
N SER A 131 1.77 -4.72 0.01
CA SER A 131 2.69 -3.70 0.51
C SER A 131 4.01 -3.79 -0.26
N ILE A 132 4.37 -2.66 -0.87
CA ILE A 132 5.68 -2.42 -1.47
C ILE A 132 6.53 -1.72 -0.42
N VAL A 133 7.84 -1.92 -0.51
CA VAL A 133 8.81 -1.31 0.40
C VAL A 133 9.21 0.09 -0.10
N GLY A 134 9.42 1.02 0.83
CA GLY A 134 10.08 2.31 0.59
C GLY A 134 11.39 2.46 1.36
N ASN A 135 12.07 3.60 1.24
CA ASN A 135 13.35 3.83 1.91
C ASN A 135 13.23 4.06 3.41
N HIS A 136 12.12 4.59 3.92
CA HIS A 136 11.95 4.68 5.38
C HIS A 136 11.74 3.29 6.00
N ASP A 137 11.31 2.30 5.21
CA ASP A 137 11.13 0.93 5.67
C ASP A 137 12.45 0.15 5.80
N ILE A 138 13.41 0.35 4.86
CA ILE A 138 14.64 -0.48 4.75
C ILE A 138 15.95 0.31 4.56
N GLY A 139 15.88 1.63 4.44
CA GLY A 139 17.00 2.51 4.09
C GLY A 139 16.99 2.92 2.63
N PHE A 140 17.68 4.03 2.31
CA PHE A 140 18.08 4.34 0.94
C PHE A 140 19.08 3.31 0.43
N HIS A 141 19.29 3.27 -0.88
CA HIS A 141 20.12 2.28 -1.55
C HIS A 141 21.47 2.04 -0.84
N TYR A 142 22.26 3.10 -0.60
CA TYR A 142 23.56 3.03 0.07
C TYR A 142 23.52 2.65 1.56
N ALA A 143 22.35 2.80 2.20
CA ALA A 143 22.13 2.51 3.62
C ALA A 143 21.32 1.21 3.83
N THR A 144 20.95 0.52 2.76
CA THR A 144 20.12 -0.69 2.83
C THR A 144 20.97 -1.89 3.24
N HIS A 145 20.44 -2.69 4.17
CA HIS A 145 21.11 -3.91 4.64
C HIS A 145 20.26 -5.16 4.34
N PRO A 146 20.85 -6.31 3.94
CA PRO A 146 20.10 -7.53 3.59
C PRO A 146 19.11 -8.02 4.67
N TYR A 147 19.43 -7.78 5.94
CA TYR A 147 18.53 -8.07 7.05
C TYR A 147 17.24 -7.25 6.99
N LEU A 148 17.31 -5.96 6.63
CA LEU A 148 16.15 -5.07 6.56
C LEU A 148 15.22 -5.45 5.40
N THR A 149 15.80 -5.72 4.22
CA THR A 149 15.03 -6.21 3.07
C THR A 149 14.39 -7.56 3.36
N HIS A 150 15.13 -8.49 3.97
CA HIS A 150 14.61 -9.83 4.30
C HIS A 150 13.48 -9.78 5.34
N ARG A 151 13.63 -9.01 6.43
CA ARG A 151 12.57 -8.93 7.46
C ARG A 151 11.30 -8.28 6.93
N PHE A 152 11.43 -7.24 6.10
CA PHE A 152 10.29 -6.61 5.45
C PHE A 152 9.61 -7.61 4.50
N GLY A 153 10.38 -8.24 3.63
CA GLY A 153 9.87 -9.22 2.68
C GLY A 153 9.14 -10.38 3.35
N LYS A 154 9.66 -10.87 4.48
CA LYS A 154 8.99 -11.89 5.30
C LYS A 154 7.67 -11.39 5.91
N ALA A 155 7.62 -10.16 6.42
CA ALA A 155 6.43 -9.62 7.07
C ALA A 155 5.28 -9.35 6.10
N PHE A 156 5.60 -8.97 4.87
CA PHE A 156 4.62 -8.58 3.83
C PHE A 156 4.51 -9.58 2.68
N ASN A 157 5.17 -10.74 2.78
CA ASN A 157 5.20 -11.78 1.77
C ASN A 157 5.59 -11.24 0.37
N ASN A 158 6.67 -10.45 0.33
CA ASN A 158 7.16 -9.78 -0.86
C ASN A 158 8.67 -10.05 -1.03
N THR A 159 9.10 -10.47 -2.23
CA THR A 159 10.52 -10.74 -2.52
C THR A 159 11.32 -9.51 -2.93
N GLY A 160 10.66 -8.36 -3.13
CA GLY A 160 11.24 -7.16 -3.71
C GLY A 160 10.75 -6.91 -5.13
N VAL A 161 10.55 -7.96 -5.94
CA VAL A 161 9.81 -7.87 -7.20
C VAL A 161 8.73 -8.95 -7.22
N THR A 162 7.46 -8.53 -7.25
CA THR A 162 6.33 -9.46 -7.21
C THR A 162 5.35 -9.21 -8.34
N MET A 163 4.85 -10.29 -8.93
CA MET A 163 3.77 -10.25 -9.90
C MET A 163 2.50 -10.82 -9.28
N THR A 164 1.41 -10.07 -9.35
CA THR A 164 0.07 -10.51 -8.92
C THR A 164 -0.91 -10.31 -10.07
N SER A 165 -1.80 -11.28 -10.27
CA SER A 165 -2.84 -11.20 -11.31
C SER A 165 -4.20 -11.28 -10.66
N ILE A 166 -5.10 -10.37 -11.01
CA ILE A 166 -6.50 -10.37 -10.55
C ILE A 166 -7.35 -10.25 -11.81
N ARG A 167 -8.13 -11.29 -12.13
CA ARG A 167 -9.03 -11.28 -13.29
C ARG A 167 -8.35 -10.77 -14.58
N GLY A 168 -7.23 -11.40 -14.93
CA GLY A 168 -6.45 -11.04 -16.13
C GLY A 168 -5.71 -9.69 -16.06
N VAL A 169 -5.93 -8.86 -15.04
CA VAL A 169 -5.17 -7.62 -14.81
C VAL A 169 -3.89 -7.97 -14.06
N ASN A 170 -2.74 -7.68 -14.68
CA ASN A 170 -1.44 -8.05 -14.14
C ASN A 170 -0.77 -6.84 -13.48
N PHE A 171 -0.40 -6.97 -12.22
CA PHE A 171 0.33 -5.98 -11.43
C PHE A 171 1.76 -6.47 -11.19
N VAL A 172 2.74 -5.59 -11.39
CA VAL A 172 4.15 -5.85 -11.10
C VAL A 172 4.63 -4.83 -10.09
N ALA A 173 4.77 -5.25 -8.84
CA ALA A 173 5.29 -4.44 -7.75
C ALA A 173 6.82 -4.56 -7.70
N ILE A 174 7.50 -3.42 -7.64
CA ILE A 174 8.96 -3.31 -7.69
C ILE A 174 9.45 -2.53 -6.48
N ASN A 175 10.43 -3.08 -5.77
CA ASN A 175 11.24 -2.37 -4.81
C ASN A 175 12.10 -1.34 -5.56
N SER A 176 11.70 -0.08 -5.52
CA SER A 176 12.40 0.99 -6.23
C SER A 176 13.80 1.28 -5.67
N VAL A 177 14.11 0.90 -4.42
CA VAL A 177 15.47 1.00 -3.86
C VAL A 177 16.46 0.08 -4.58
N ALA A 178 15.96 -0.97 -5.24
CA ALA A 178 16.76 -1.88 -6.05
C ALA A 178 17.06 -1.36 -7.46
N MET A 179 16.49 -0.21 -7.86
CA MET A 179 16.58 0.31 -9.23
C MET A 179 17.73 1.31 -9.44
N GLU A 180 18.69 1.38 -8.52
CA GLU A 180 19.89 2.23 -8.64
C GLU A 180 20.75 1.85 -9.87
N GLY A 181 20.83 0.56 -10.20
CA GLY A 181 21.53 0.08 -11.40
C GLY A 181 23.05 0.01 -11.27
N ASP A 182 23.59 -0.03 -10.07
CA ASP A 182 25.04 -0.08 -9.78
C ASP A 182 25.61 -1.52 -9.69
N GLY A 183 24.78 -2.54 -9.91
CA GLY A 183 25.17 -3.95 -9.82
C GLY A 183 25.21 -4.51 -8.38
N CYS A 184 24.62 -3.81 -7.40
CA CYS A 184 24.47 -4.35 -6.06
C CYS A 184 23.69 -5.68 -6.04
N GLN A 185 23.89 -6.52 -5.01
CA GLN A 185 23.18 -7.81 -4.91
C GLN A 185 21.64 -7.65 -4.93
N LEU A 186 21.10 -6.62 -4.29
CA LEU A 186 19.67 -6.31 -4.30
C LEU A 186 19.20 -5.96 -5.73
N CYS A 187 20.02 -5.21 -6.46
CA CYS A 187 19.78 -4.72 -7.82
C CYS A 187 19.80 -5.88 -8.83
N GLU A 188 20.86 -6.71 -8.79
CA GLU A 188 20.99 -7.89 -9.64
C GLU A 188 19.85 -8.90 -9.42
N THR A 189 19.44 -9.08 -8.15
CA THR A 189 18.31 -9.94 -7.81
C THR A 189 17.02 -9.41 -8.43
N ALA A 190 16.74 -8.11 -8.25
CA ALA A 190 15.55 -7.48 -8.82
C ALA A 190 15.55 -7.53 -10.37
N GLU A 191 16.69 -7.27 -11.00
CA GLU A 191 16.84 -7.42 -12.46
C GLU A 191 16.55 -8.84 -12.93
N LYS A 192 17.08 -9.85 -12.24
CA LYS A 192 16.86 -11.26 -12.58
C LYS A 192 15.37 -11.62 -12.47
N GLU A 193 14.71 -11.19 -11.40
CA GLU A 193 13.26 -11.39 -11.19
C GLU A 193 12.45 -10.69 -12.29
N LEU A 194 12.77 -9.43 -12.60
CA LEU A 194 12.13 -8.66 -13.68
C LEU A 194 12.33 -9.29 -15.06
N ARG A 195 13.51 -9.85 -15.36
CA ARG A 195 13.75 -10.59 -16.60
C ARG A 195 12.89 -11.86 -16.67
N GLY A 196 12.70 -12.55 -15.55
CA GLY A 196 11.79 -13.69 -15.43
C GLY A 196 10.33 -13.29 -15.72
N ILE A 197 9.86 -12.22 -15.08
CA ILE A 197 8.52 -11.66 -15.30
C ILE A 197 8.35 -11.19 -16.76
N SER A 198 9.35 -10.52 -17.33
CA SER A 198 9.37 -10.10 -18.72
C SER A 198 9.22 -11.29 -19.68
N ALA A 199 9.86 -12.43 -19.38
CA ALA A 199 9.72 -13.64 -20.16
C ALA A 199 8.29 -14.21 -20.11
N ILE A 200 7.64 -14.19 -18.94
CA ILE A 200 6.22 -14.56 -18.77
C ILE A 200 5.35 -13.72 -19.71
N PHE A 201 5.49 -12.39 -19.68
CA PHE A 201 4.70 -11.51 -20.56
C PHE A 201 5.02 -11.67 -22.04
N LYS A 202 6.29 -11.88 -22.42
CA LYS A 202 6.67 -12.18 -23.81
C LYS A 202 6.02 -13.48 -24.29
N CYS A 203 5.97 -14.50 -23.44
CA CYS A 203 5.29 -15.75 -23.72
C CYS A 203 3.77 -15.58 -23.83
N GLY A 204 3.15 -14.79 -22.95
CA GLY A 204 1.73 -14.44 -23.06
C GLY A 204 1.37 -13.71 -24.36
N ARG A 205 2.32 -12.97 -24.95
CA ARG A 205 2.19 -12.32 -26.27
C ARG A 205 2.50 -13.23 -27.47
N GLY A 206 2.98 -14.45 -27.25
CA GLY A 206 3.43 -15.35 -28.32
C GLY A 206 4.75 -14.96 -28.98
N VAL A 207 5.51 -14.02 -28.41
CA VAL A 207 6.83 -13.59 -28.93
C VAL A 207 8.00 -14.09 -28.07
N GLY A 208 7.71 -14.86 -27.01
CA GLY A 208 8.71 -15.42 -26.10
C GLY A 208 9.32 -16.72 -26.61
N HIS A 209 10.52 -17.03 -26.12
CA HIS A 209 11.19 -18.30 -26.33
C HIS A 209 11.14 -19.13 -25.03
N GLY A 210 11.13 -20.46 -25.14
CA GLY A 210 11.17 -21.34 -23.97
C GLY A 210 9.91 -21.33 -23.10
N CYS A 211 8.75 -20.91 -23.63
CA CYS A 211 7.53 -20.67 -22.84
C CYS A 211 6.98 -21.84 -22.03
N LYS A 212 7.46 -23.07 -22.25
CA LYS A 212 7.12 -24.23 -21.42
C LYS A 212 7.68 -24.15 -20.00
N SER A 213 8.75 -23.37 -19.77
CA SER A 213 9.38 -23.20 -18.45
C SER A 213 8.76 -22.08 -17.62
N PHE A 214 7.79 -21.35 -18.15
CA PHE A 214 7.16 -20.21 -17.49
C PHE A 214 5.68 -20.48 -17.20
N PRO A 215 5.14 -19.95 -16.11
CA PRO A 215 3.71 -20.02 -15.86
C PRO A 215 2.95 -19.33 -17.00
N LYS A 216 1.83 -19.93 -17.39
CA LYS A 216 0.93 -19.33 -18.38
C LYS A 216 0.09 -18.27 -17.71
N LEU A 217 -0.03 -17.11 -18.35
CA LEU A 217 -1.03 -16.12 -17.99
C LEU A 217 -2.41 -16.67 -18.36
N GLU A 218 -3.37 -16.54 -17.44
CA GLU A 218 -4.78 -16.82 -17.74
C GLU A 218 -5.25 -15.94 -18.89
N GLU A 219 -4.84 -14.67 -18.84
CA GLU A 219 -5.16 -13.67 -19.83
C GLU A 219 -4.04 -12.63 -19.93
N TYR A 220 -3.68 -12.27 -21.16
CA TYR A 220 -2.66 -11.25 -21.39
C TYR A 220 -3.26 -9.85 -21.23
N SER A 221 -2.70 -9.08 -20.30
CA SER A 221 -2.83 -7.63 -20.25
C SER A 221 -1.44 -7.00 -20.11
N ARG A 222 -1.30 -5.73 -20.51
CA ARG A 222 -0.07 -4.98 -20.24
C ARG A 222 0.07 -4.84 -18.71
N PRO A 223 1.29 -5.04 -18.16
CA PRO A 223 1.47 -4.94 -16.72
C PRO A 223 1.27 -3.50 -16.24
N ILE A 224 0.60 -3.36 -15.12
CA ILE A 224 0.60 -2.14 -14.31
C ILE A 224 1.81 -2.23 -13.38
N VAL A 225 2.80 -1.37 -13.60
CA VAL A 225 4.00 -1.31 -12.77
C VAL A 225 3.73 -0.42 -11.56
N LEU A 226 4.01 -0.95 -10.38
CA LEU A 226 3.81 -0.30 -9.09
C LEU A 226 5.15 -0.20 -8.36
N GLN A 227 5.48 0.98 -7.85
CA GLN A 227 6.70 1.24 -7.12
C GLN A 227 6.54 2.46 -6.21
N HIS A 228 7.44 2.62 -5.26
CA HIS A 228 7.42 3.74 -4.32
C HIS A 228 7.96 5.03 -4.95
N TYR A 229 9.15 4.99 -5.56
CA TYR A 229 9.69 6.16 -6.27
C TYR A 229 9.02 6.36 -7.62
N PRO A 230 8.73 7.60 -8.05
CA PRO A 230 8.22 7.84 -9.39
C PRO A 230 9.30 7.57 -10.45
N MET A 231 8.91 7.06 -11.63
CA MET A 231 9.82 6.89 -12.78
C MET A 231 10.24 8.24 -13.42
N TYR A 232 9.49 9.30 -13.13
CA TYR A 232 9.71 10.63 -13.67
C TYR A 232 9.30 11.68 -12.64
N ARG A 233 10.16 12.68 -12.48
CA ARG A 233 9.90 13.85 -11.67
C ARG A 233 10.47 15.06 -12.40
N GLU A 234 9.71 16.14 -12.53
CA GLU A 234 10.18 17.34 -13.25
C GLU A 234 11.39 18.01 -12.57
N SER A 235 11.58 17.78 -11.28
CA SER A 235 12.66 18.38 -10.49
C SER A 235 13.95 17.57 -10.46
N ASP A 236 13.98 16.40 -11.11
CA ASP A 236 15.18 15.57 -11.27
C ASP A 236 15.85 15.88 -12.62
#